data_AF-A0A967TDT9-F1
#
_entry.id   AF-A0A967TDT9-F1
#
_cell.length_a   1.000
_cell.length_b   1.000
_cell.length_c   1.000
_cell.angle_alpha   90.00
_cell.angle_beta   90.00
_cell.angle_gamma   90.00
#
_symmetry.space_group_name_H-M   'P 1'
#
loop_
_entity.id
_entity.type
_entity.pdbx_description
1 polymer ?
#
loop_
_entity_poly.entity_id
_entity_poly.type
_entity_poly.pdbx_seq_one_letter_code
_entity_poly.pdbx_strand_id
1 'polypeptide(L)'
;SDLLPSTDPAELGRLMRADDARNLEEYIGKFEITVALMQSADALERIAYELAEDCAREGVRYVEVRYSPILNIREGLPLTEAVRAPLRGLARAEEEHGIRTAIIVCGIRNMEPATSRDLADLTVAFKGR
;
A
#
# COMPACT_ATOMS: atom_id res chain seq x y z
N SER A 1 22.65 -4.12 5.86
CA SER A 1 21.38 -3.56 5.31
C SER A 1 20.91 -4.58 4.31
N ASP A 2 20.32 -5.66 4.82
CA ASP A 2 20.25 -6.95 4.10
C ASP A 2 18.84 -7.21 3.53
N LEU A 3 17.97 -6.19 3.59
CA LEU A 3 16.58 -6.26 3.16
C LEU A 3 16.42 -6.17 1.63
N LEU A 4 17.27 -5.36 0.98
CA LEU A 4 17.20 -5.14 -0.45
C LEU A 4 18.10 -6.12 -1.20
N PRO A 5 17.60 -6.76 -2.28
CA PRO A 5 18.39 -7.69 -3.07
C PRO A 5 19.39 -6.98 -3.99
N SER A 6 19.24 -5.66 -4.20
CA SER A 6 20.22 -4.79 -4.83
C SER A 6 19.99 -3.33 -4.39
N THR A 7 21.05 -2.52 -4.43
CA THR A 7 20.99 -1.06 -4.22
C THR A 7 21.02 -0.28 -5.54
N ASP A 8 21.24 -0.94 -6.68
CA ASP A 8 21.07 -0.33 -8.00
C ASP A 8 19.58 -0.28 -8.36
N PRO A 9 18.99 0.91 -8.59
CA PRO A 9 17.56 1.03 -8.89
C PRO A 9 17.12 0.24 -10.13
N ALA A 10 17.98 0.16 -11.16
CA ALA A 10 17.64 -0.56 -12.39
C ALA A 10 17.61 -2.08 -12.15
N GLU A 11 18.61 -2.62 -11.45
CA GLU A 11 18.63 -4.01 -11.02
C GLU A 11 17.49 -4.34 -10.05
N LEU A 12 17.24 -3.52 -9.04
CA LEU A 12 16.14 -3.69 -8.10
C LEU A 12 14.80 -3.72 -8.85
N GLY A 13 14.59 -2.80 -9.79
CA GLY A 13 13.38 -2.75 -10.62
C GLY A 13 13.18 -4.00 -11.48
N ARG A 14 14.25 -4.66 -11.94
CA ARG A 14 14.15 -5.97 -12.61
C ARG A 14 13.75 -7.06 -11.62
N LEU A 15 14.38 -7.10 -10.45
CA LEU A 15 14.12 -8.11 -9.42
C LEU A 15 12.69 -8.04 -8.86
N MET A 16 12.07 -6.86 -8.85
CA MET A 16 10.68 -6.69 -8.40
C MET A 16 9.62 -7.10 -9.43
N ARG A 17 9.99 -7.33 -10.70
CA ARG A 17 9.04 -7.83 -11.71
C ARG A 17 8.69 -9.29 -11.42
N ALA A 18 7.44 -9.66 -11.61
CA ALA A 18 6.95 -11.02 -11.42
C ALA A 18 6.65 -11.72 -12.77
N ASP A 19 7.55 -11.56 -13.74
CA ASP A 19 7.44 -12.13 -15.09
C ASP A 19 7.80 -13.63 -15.16
N ASP A 20 8.40 -14.16 -14.11
CA ASP A 20 8.87 -15.55 -13.96
C ASP A 20 8.06 -16.37 -12.94
N ALA A 21 7.04 -15.80 -12.31
CA ALA A 21 6.24 -16.47 -11.29
C ALA A 21 5.40 -17.61 -11.89
N ARG A 22 5.53 -18.83 -11.36
CA ARG A 22 4.85 -20.03 -11.87
C ARG A 22 3.49 -20.29 -11.23
N ASN A 23 3.24 -19.65 -10.09
CA ASN A 23 2.01 -19.78 -9.33
C ASN A 23 1.76 -18.51 -8.49
N LEU A 24 0.57 -18.42 -7.89
CA LEU A 24 0.16 -17.26 -7.09
C LEU A 24 1.04 -17.05 -5.85
N GLU A 25 1.55 -18.12 -5.25
CA GLU A 25 2.39 -18.03 -4.05
C GLU A 25 3.74 -17.38 -4.37
N GLU A 26 4.38 -17.78 -5.47
CA GLU A 26 5.61 -17.15 -5.96
C GLU A 26 5.40 -15.66 -6.31
N TYR A 27 4.26 -15.33 -6.92
CA TYR A 27 3.89 -13.94 -7.21
C TYR A 27 3.74 -13.10 -5.92
N ILE A 28 3.01 -13.63 -4.93
CA ILE A 28 2.79 -12.94 -3.64
C ILE A 28 4.11 -12.79 -2.88
N GLY A 29 5.00 -13.77 -2.92
CA GLY A 29 6.29 -13.74 -2.21
C GLY A 29 7.16 -12.53 -2.58
N LYS A 30 7.05 -12.01 -3.82
CA LYS A 30 7.78 -10.80 -4.24
C LYS A 30 7.35 -9.54 -3.49
N PHE A 31 6.13 -9.51 -2.95
CA PHE A 31 5.64 -8.37 -2.20
C PHE A 31 6.23 -8.26 -0.79
N GLU A 32 6.84 -9.31 -0.24
CA GLU A 32 7.40 -9.25 1.12
C GLU A 32 8.44 -8.13 1.29
N ILE A 33 9.28 -7.91 0.27
CA ILE A 33 10.25 -6.80 0.27
C ILE A 33 9.52 -5.46 0.24
N THR A 34 8.51 -5.30 -0.63
CA THR A 34 7.75 -4.05 -0.72
C THR A 34 7.00 -3.75 0.58
N VAL A 35 6.37 -4.75 1.20
CA VAL A 35 5.66 -4.59 2.47
C VAL A 35 6.63 -4.23 3.60
N ALA A 36 7.82 -4.83 3.65
CA ALA A 36 8.83 -4.50 4.65
C ALA A 36 9.29 -3.03 4.61
N LEU A 37 9.22 -2.38 3.43
CA LEU A 37 9.53 -0.95 3.28
C LEU A 37 8.34 -0.03 3.66
N MET A 38 7.15 -0.59 3.83
CA MET A 38 5.89 0.13 4.11
C MET A 38 5.47 0.01 5.57
N GLN A 39 6.42 0.07 6.51
CA GLN A 39 6.18 -0.11 7.94
C GLN A 39 6.17 1.20 8.75
N SER A 40 6.34 2.35 8.10
CA SER A 40 6.28 3.67 8.74
C SER A 40 5.21 4.56 8.10
N ALA A 41 4.69 5.51 8.89
CA ALA A 41 3.71 6.49 8.41
C ALA A 41 4.27 7.32 7.24
N ASP A 42 5.51 7.80 7.35
CA ASP A 42 6.14 8.61 6.30
C ASP A 42 6.28 7.83 4.98
N ALA A 43 6.64 6.54 5.05
CA ALA A 43 6.73 5.69 3.87
C ALA A 43 5.36 5.50 3.22
N LEU A 44 4.33 5.18 4.02
CA LEU A 44 2.96 4.98 3.54
C LEU A 44 2.34 6.25 2.93
N GLU A 45 2.57 7.40 3.54
CA GLU A 45 2.13 8.70 3.02
C GLU A 45 2.81 9.01 1.69
N ARG A 46 4.13 8.83 1.63
CA ARG A 46 4.92 9.09 0.42
C ARG A 46 4.47 8.23 -0.75
N ILE A 47 4.39 6.91 -0.58
CA ILE A 47 4.04 6.00 -1.67
C ILE A 47 2.61 6.23 -2.17
N ALA A 48 1.68 6.61 -1.28
CA ALA A 48 0.29 6.86 -1.67
C ALA A 48 0.18 8.14 -2.50
N TYR A 49 0.92 9.19 -2.12
CA TYR A 49 1.06 10.40 -2.92
C TYR A 49 1.67 10.11 -4.30
N GLU A 50 2.81 9.41 -4.35
CA GLU A 50 3.51 9.08 -5.60
C GLU A 50 2.63 8.21 -6.52
N LEU A 51 1.88 7.25 -5.97
CA LEU A 51 0.92 6.44 -6.71
C LEU A 51 -0.17 7.30 -7.39
N ALA A 52 -0.75 8.26 -6.66
CA ALA A 52 -1.80 9.13 -7.18
C ALA A 52 -1.26 10.15 -8.18
N GLU A 53 -0.03 10.66 -7.97
CA GLU A 53 0.70 11.48 -8.96
C GLU A 53 0.88 10.70 -10.27
N ASP A 54 1.38 9.47 -10.21
CA ASP A 54 1.58 8.62 -11.39
C ASP A 54 0.26 8.40 -12.14
N CYS A 55 -0.82 8.06 -11.42
CA CYS A 55 -2.16 7.92 -11.99
C CYS A 55 -2.61 9.22 -12.70
N ALA A 56 -2.41 10.38 -12.06
CA ALA A 56 -2.80 11.66 -12.65
C ALA A 56 -2.02 11.96 -13.94
N ARG A 57 -0.71 11.66 -13.98
CA ARG A 57 0.12 11.81 -15.19
C ARG A 57 -0.32 10.88 -16.32
N GLU A 58 -0.86 9.71 -15.99
CA GLU A 58 -1.45 8.77 -16.95
C GLU A 58 -2.86 9.19 -17.42
N GLY A 59 -3.39 10.31 -16.91
CA GLY A 59 -4.72 10.82 -17.28
C GLY A 59 -5.87 10.20 -16.49
N VAL A 60 -5.59 9.44 -15.43
CA VAL A 60 -6.60 8.91 -14.53
C VAL A 60 -7.24 10.05 -13.75
N ARG A 61 -8.59 10.08 -13.73
CA ARG A 61 -9.36 11.10 -13.01
C ARG A 61 -9.87 10.63 -11.65
N TYR A 62 -10.00 9.31 -11.47
CA TYR A 62 -10.46 8.68 -10.23
C TYR A 62 -9.73 7.35 -10.03
N VAL A 63 -9.19 7.12 -8.83
CA VAL A 63 -8.51 5.87 -8.46
C VAL A 63 -8.96 5.36 -7.09
N GLU A 64 -9.20 4.05 -7.00
CA GLU A 64 -9.46 3.35 -5.74
C GLU A 64 -8.24 2.51 -5.37
N VAL A 65 -7.49 2.95 -4.36
CA VAL A 65 -6.29 2.26 -3.89
C VAL A 65 -6.69 1.11 -2.97
N ARG A 66 -6.26 -0.11 -3.31
CA ARG A 66 -6.61 -1.33 -2.59
C ARG A 66 -5.39 -1.89 -1.86
N TYR A 67 -5.47 -2.01 -0.54
CA TYR A 67 -4.41 -2.65 0.26
C TYR A 67 -4.96 -3.16 1.59
N SER A 68 -4.13 -3.87 2.35
CA SER A 68 -4.48 -4.36 3.68
C SER A 68 -3.58 -3.71 4.74
N PRO A 69 -4.11 -2.76 5.56
CA PRO A 69 -3.30 -2.01 6.52
C PRO A 69 -2.72 -2.90 7.64
N ILE A 70 -3.26 -4.10 7.86
CA ILE A 70 -2.71 -5.07 8.82
C ILE A 70 -1.32 -5.58 8.42
N LEU A 71 -0.94 -5.45 7.14
CA LEU A 71 0.38 -5.84 6.67
C LEU A 71 1.45 -4.78 7.00
N ASN A 72 1.04 -3.59 7.42
CA ASN A 72 1.90 -2.42 7.62
C ASN A 72 2.20 -2.11 9.10
N ILE A 73 1.85 -3.02 10.01
CA ILE A 73 2.00 -2.82 11.47
C ILE A 73 3.06 -3.72 12.11
N ARG A 74 3.89 -4.41 11.32
CA ARG A 74 4.88 -5.39 11.79
C ARG A 74 5.95 -4.74 12.68
N GLU A 75 6.29 -3.49 12.41
CA GLU A 75 7.26 -2.68 13.17
C GLU A 75 6.60 -1.74 14.19
N GLY A 76 5.36 -2.04 14.62
CA GLY A 76 4.69 -1.32 15.71
C GLY A 76 3.93 -0.05 15.30
N LEU A 77 3.76 0.21 14.00
CA LEU A 77 2.88 1.28 13.53
C LEU A 77 1.43 1.01 13.99
N PRO A 78 0.73 1.99 14.58
CA PRO A 78 -0.68 1.80 14.94
C PRO A 78 -1.52 1.50 13.69
N LEU A 79 -2.44 0.54 13.79
CA LEU A 79 -3.31 0.15 12.66
C LEU A 79 -4.13 1.32 12.09
N THR A 80 -4.54 2.26 12.94
CA THR A 80 -5.22 3.48 12.51
C THR A 80 -4.30 4.39 11.69
N GLU A 81 -3.01 4.42 12.01
CA GLU A 81 -2.03 5.23 11.30
C GLU A 81 -1.62 4.59 9.97
N ALA A 82 -1.65 3.26 9.88
CA ALA A 82 -1.55 2.54 8.61
C ALA A 82 -2.65 2.91 7.60
N VAL A 83 -3.74 3.56 8.04
CA VAL A 83 -4.80 4.12 7.18
C VAL A 83 -4.70 5.64 7.02
N ARG A 84 -4.43 6.36 8.11
CA ARG A 84 -4.32 7.84 8.06
C ARG A 84 -3.17 8.32 7.19
N ALA A 85 -2.02 7.65 7.22
CA ALA A 85 -0.86 8.07 6.45
C ALA A 85 -1.12 8.01 4.93
N PRO A 86 -1.63 6.90 4.35
CA PRO A 86 -2.04 6.90 2.95
C PRO A 86 -3.09 7.97 2.62
N LEU A 87 -4.10 8.18 3.48
CA LEU A 87 -5.11 9.23 3.25
C LEU A 87 -4.50 10.62 3.14
N ARG A 88 -3.49 10.96 3.96
CA ARG A 88 -2.78 12.25 3.84
C ARG A 88 -2.05 12.38 2.50
N GLY A 89 -1.37 11.31 2.07
CA GLY A 89 -0.64 11.30 0.80
C GLY A 89 -1.58 11.46 -0.39
N LEU A 90 -2.70 10.74 -0.36
CA LEU A 90 -3.75 10.83 -1.37
C LEU A 90 -4.38 12.22 -1.40
N ALA A 91 -4.78 12.78 -0.26
CA ALA A 91 -5.36 14.12 -0.18
C ALA A 91 -4.42 15.20 -0.76
N ARG A 92 -3.12 15.11 -0.45
CA ARG A 92 -2.11 16.01 -1.05
C ARG A 92 -2.07 15.87 -2.57
N ALA A 93 -2.15 14.65 -3.10
CA ALA A 93 -2.18 14.42 -4.55
C ALA A 93 -3.49 14.91 -5.20
N GLU A 94 -4.63 14.83 -4.51
CA GLU A 94 -5.89 15.41 -4.99
C GLU A 94 -5.78 16.92 -5.16
N GLU A 95 -5.18 17.61 -4.19
CA GLU A 95 -4.98 19.05 -4.20
C GLU A 95 -4.00 19.49 -5.31
N GLU A 96 -2.88 18.79 -5.44
CA GLU A 96 -1.79 19.17 -6.35
C GLU A 96 -2.03 18.73 -7.80
N HIS A 97 -2.64 17.57 -8.02
CA HIS A 97 -2.77 16.94 -9.34
C HIS A 97 -4.21 16.87 -9.87
N GLY A 98 -5.21 17.27 -9.07
CA GLY A 98 -6.62 17.32 -9.50
C GLY A 98 -7.23 15.94 -9.80
N ILE A 99 -6.66 14.88 -9.24
CA ILE A 99 -7.20 13.52 -9.27
C ILE A 99 -8.17 13.33 -8.09
N ARG A 100 -9.13 12.40 -8.23
CA ARG A 100 -9.95 11.93 -7.11
C ARG A 100 -9.47 10.56 -6.66
N THR A 101 -9.46 10.33 -5.36
CA THR A 101 -8.92 9.12 -4.75
C THR A 101 -9.89 8.54 -3.73
N ALA A 102 -9.77 7.24 -3.49
CA ALA A 102 -10.43 6.55 -2.38
C ALA A 102 -9.61 5.32 -1.98
N ILE A 103 -9.89 4.77 -0.80
CA ILE A 103 -9.24 3.56 -0.29
C ILE A 103 -10.26 2.44 -0.14
N ILE A 104 -9.86 1.23 -0.55
CA ILE A 104 -10.54 -0.03 -0.22
C ILE A 104 -9.64 -0.84 0.71
N VAL A 105 -10.13 -1.06 1.93
CA VAL A 105 -9.48 -1.93 2.92
C VAL A 105 -9.74 -3.39 2.58
N CYS A 106 -8.68 -4.16 2.36
CA CYS A 106 -8.76 -5.57 1.96
C CYS A 106 -8.48 -6.52 3.13
N GLY A 107 -9.34 -7.51 3.33
CA GLY A 107 -9.03 -8.67 4.18
C GLY A 107 -8.04 -9.62 3.50
N ILE A 108 -7.23 -10.32 4.31
CA ILE A 108 -6.27 -11.32 3.83
C ILE A 108 -6.80 -12.72 4.12
N ARG A 109 -6.99 -13.52 3.08
CA ARG A 109 -7.64 -14.85 3.15
C ARG A 109 -6.98 -15.80 4.16
N ASN A 110 -5.66 -15.73 4.28
CA ASN A 110 -4.88 -16.67 5.11
C ASN A 110 -4.67 -16.16 6.55
N MET A 111 -5.36 -15.09 6.96
CA MET A 111 -5.36 -14.60 8.34
C MET A 111 -6.60 -15.08 9.09
N GLU A 112 -6.54 -15.04 10.42
CA GLU A 112 -7.65 -15.40 11.28
C GLU A 112 -8.92 -14.58 10.94
N PRO A 113 -10.12 -15.18 10.97
CA PRO A 113 -11.36 -14.45 10.70
C PRO A 113 -11.57 -13.22 11.59
N ALA A 114 -11.01 -13.22 12.80
CA ALA A 114 -11.02 -12.06 13.70
C ALA A 114 -10.33 -10.84 13.07
N THR A 115 -9.21 -11.02 12.37
CA THR A 115 -8.51 -9.93 11.67
C THR A 115 -9.39 -9.28 10.60
N SER A 116 -10.22 -10.07 9.90
CA SER A 116 -11.17 -9.51 8.93
C SER A 116 -12.26 -8.66 9.61
N ARG A 117 -12.64 -8.99 10.85
CA ARG A 117 -13.57 -8.16 11.64
C ARG A 117 -12.90 -6.86 12.06
N ASP A 118 -11.66 -6.92 12.56
CA ASP A 118 -10.91 -5.71 12.93
C ASP A 118 -10.77 -4.74 11.75
N LEU A 119 -10.51 -5.26 10.55
CA LEU A 119 -10.46 -4.47 9.32
C LEU A 119 -11.82 -3.89 8.91
N ALA A 120 -12.91 -4.62 9.15
CA ALA A 120 -14.27 -4.12 8.90
C ALA A 120 -14.62 -2.98 9.87
N ASP A 121 -14.32 -3.13 11.15
CA ASP A 121 -14.53 -2.09 12.17
C ASP A 121 -13.67 -0.85 11.89
N LEU A 122 -12.41 -1.06 11.48
CA LEU A 122 -11.53 0.01 10.99
C LEU A 122 -12.14 0.75 9.81
N THR A 123 -12.71 0.03 8.84
CA THR A 123 -13.36 0.65 7.68
C THR A 123 -14.54 1.53 8.09
N VAL A 124 -15.35 1.09 9.06
CA VAL A 124 -16.45 1.91 9.61
C VAL A 124 -15.93 3.18 10.28
N ALA A 125 -14.84 3.09 11.04
CA ALA A 125 -14.23 4.23 11.72
C ALA A 125 -13.68 5.32 10.78
N PHE A 126 -13.38 4.96 9.52
CA PHE A 126 -12.85 5.85 8.49
C PHE A 126 -13.85 6.22 7.40
N LYS A 127 -15.12 5.81 7.53
CA LYS A 127 -16.13 6.09 6.52
C LYS A 127 -16.32 7.60 6.30
N GLY A 128 -16.25 8.04 5.04
CA GLY A 128 -16.46 9.43 4.65
C GLY A 128 -15.27 10.36 4.93
N ARG A 129 -14.09 9.78 5.15
CA ARG A 129 -12.82 10.49 5.25
C ARG A 129 -11.95 10.22 4.03
#